data_AF-A0A0J7ZFQ7-F1
#
_entry.id   AF-A0A0J7ZFQ7-F1
#
_cell.length_a   1.000
_cell.length_b   1.000
_cell.length_c   1.000
_cell.angle_alpha   90.00
_cell.angle_beta   90.00
_cell.angle_gamma   90.00
#
_symmetry.space_group_name_H-M   'P 1'
#
loop_
_entity.id
_entity.type
_entity.pdbx_description
1 polymer ?
#
loop_
_entity_poly.entity_id
_entity_poly.type
_entity_poly.pdbx_seq_one_letter_code
_entity_poly.pdbx_strand_id
1 'polypeptide(L)'
;MAIPATPASPLALTTAQAVALHLLADGFTADDIRLRTEIVPEDLYRLAALHNVPGPHGTIEGFGCHRAVNEPPCEQCAPLEARFEAQARARQRIADAERTLRKQHGGRRGRRSTLTHA
;
A
#
# COMPACT_ATOMS: atom_id res chain seq x y z
N MET A 1 -28.83 7.07 -25.82
CA MET A 1 -27.91 8.21 -25.66
C MET A 1 -26.65 7.68 -24.98
N ALA A 2 -25.50 7.79 -25.64
CA ALA A 2 -24.22 7.36 -25.07
C ALA A 2 -23.67 8.49 -24.20
N ILE A 3 -23.36 8.22 -22.94
CA ILE A 3 -22.67 9.16 -22.06
C ILE A 3 -21.22 9.21 -22.57
N PRO A 4 -20.70 10.38 -23.03
CA PRO A 4 -19.29 10.47 -23.34
C PRO A 4 -18.51 10.27 -22.03
N ALA A 5 -17.70 9.23 -21.97
CA ALA A 5 -16.74 9.04 -20.89
C ALA A 5 -15.71 10.16 -20.99
N THR A 6 -15.87 11.19 -20.17
CA THR A 6 -14.87 12.23 -19.99
C THR A 6 -13.56 11.54 -19.58
N PRO A 7 -12.44 11.77 -20.28
CA PRO A 7 -11.18 11.19 -19.85
C PRO A 7 -10.89 11.70 -18.44
N ALA A 8 -10.64 10.78 -17.51
CA ALA A 8 -10.30 11.12 -16.14
C ALA A 8 -9.10 12.09 -16.19
N SER A 9 -9.32 13.31 -15.72
CA SER A 9 -8.23 14.27 -15.51
C SER A 9 -7.17 13.58 -14.64
N PRO A 10 -5.86 13.77 -14.87
CA PRO A 10 -4.81 13.16 -14.05
C PRO A 10 -4.90 13.45 -12.53
N LEU A 11 -5.78 14.39 -12.15
CA LEU A 11 -6.09 14.82 -10.80
C LEU A 11 -7.39 14.23 -10.23
N ALA A 12 -8.18 13.51 -11.04
CA ALA A 12 -9.43 12.92 -10.60
C ALA A 12 -9.16 11.61 -9.85
N LEU A 13 -9.46 11.60 -8.56
CA LEU A 13 -9.43 10.40 -7.72
C LEU A 13 -10.35 9.32 -8.28
N THR A 14 -9.88 8.07 -8.31
CA THR A 14 -10.78 6.94 -8.45
C THR A 14 -11.65 6.80 -7.20
N THR A 15 -12.79 6.11 -7.30
CA THR A 15 -13.65 5.82 -6.14
C THR A 15 -12.88 5.13 -5.02
N ALA A 16 -12.00 4.17 -5.36
CA ALA A 16 -11.19 3.47 -4.37
C ALA A 16 -10.20 4.41 -3.66
N GLN A 17 -9.57 5.33 -4.40
CA GLN A 17 -8.66 6.33 -3.84
C GLN A 17 -9.39 7.33 -2.93
N ALA A 18 -10.55 7.82 -3.35
CA ALA A 18 -11.38 8.71 -2.52
C ALA A 18 -11.83 8.03 -1.22
N VAL A 19 -12.28 6.77 -1.31
CA VAL A 19 -12.66 5.97 -0.13
C VAL A 19 -11.46 5.73 0.79
N ALA A 20 -10.30 5.42 0.24
CA ALA A 20 -9.09 5.20 1.03
C ALA A 20 -8.66 6.44 1.82
N LEU A 21 -8.75 7.63 1.21
CA LEU A 21 -8.47 8.90 1.88
C LEU A 21 -9.49 9.19 3.00
N HIS A 22 -10.77 8.92 2.79
CA HIS A 22 -11.78 9.05 3.84
C HIS A 22 -11.53 8.10 5.00
N LEU A 23 -11.27 6.82 4.73
CA LEU A 23 -10.97 5.84 5.78
C LEU A 23 -9.69 6.18 6.55
N LEU A 24 -8.67 6.73 5.87
CA LEU A 24 -7.45 7.21 6.53
C LEU A 24 -7.77 8.37 7.51
N ALA A 25 -8.57 9.34 7.06
CA ALA A 25 -8.99 10.47 7.91
C ALA A 25 -9.83 10.02 9.11
N ASP A 26 -10.67 8.99 8.92
CA ASP A 26 -11.46 8.35 9.98
C ASP A 26 -10.61 7.47 10.92
N GLY A 27 -9.32 7.29 10.62
CA GLY A 27 -8.36 6.57 11.45
C GLY A 27 -8.37 5.05 11.33
N PHE A 28 -8.84 4.53 10.20
CA PHE A 28 -8.64 3.11 9.87
C PHE A 28 -7.16 2.81 9.64
N THR A 29 -6.75 1.58 9.99
CA THR A 29 -5.38 1.14 9.78
C THR A 29 -5.08 0.97 8.28
N ALA A 30 -3.82 1.13 7.89
CA ALA A 30 -3.44 0.97 6.49
C ALA A 30 -3.72 -0.45 5.95
N ASP A 31 -3.73 -1.47 6.81
CA ASP A 31 -4.07 -2.84 6.40
C ASP A 31 -5.59 -3.01 6.17
N ASP A 32 -6.44 -2.40 7.01
CA ASP A 32 -7.90 -2.41 6.79
C ASP A 32 -8.29 -1.66 5.52
N ILE A 33 -7.64 -0.51 5.28
CA ILE A 33 -7.84 0.28 4.06
C ILE A 33 -7.44 -0.54 2.83
N ARG A 34 -6.28 -1.21 2.88
CA ARG A 34 -5.81 -2.09 1.80
C ARG A 34 -6.81 -3.22 1.52
N LEU A 35 -7.39 -3.84 2.55
CA LEU A 35 -8.39 -4.90 2.36
C LEU A 35 -9.67 -4.40 1.67
N ARG A 36 -10.04 -3.13 1.86
CA ARG A 36 -11.27 -2.54 1.31
C ARG A 36 -11.09 -1.89 -0.05
N THR A 37 -9.88 -1.42 -0.35
CA THR A 37 -9.61 -0.54 -1.51
C THR A 37 -8.49 -1.06 -2.42
N GLU A 38 -7.79 -2.11 -2.00
CA GLU A 38 -6.60 -2.67 -2.66
C GLU A 38 -5.39 -1.71 -2.75
N ILE A 39 -5.51 -0.50 -2.19
CA ILE A 39 -4.43 0.48 -2.15
C ILE A 39 -3.43 0.06 -1.08
N VAL A 40 -2.18 -0.12 -1.49
CA VAL A 40 -1.11 -0.49 -0.57
C VAL A 40 -0.71 0.71 0.31
N PRO A 41 -0.23 0.47 1.54
CA PRO A 41 0.08 1.53 2.50
C PRO A 41 1.00 2.64 1.97
N GLU A 42 2.00 2.31 1.15
CA GLU A 42 2.93 3.31 0.62
C GLU A 42 2.27 4.24 -0.40
N ASP A 43 1.40 3.69 -1.26
CA ASP A 43 0.60 4.48 -2.19
C ASP A 43 -0.46 5.30 -1.45
N LEU A 44 -1.05 4.75 -0.38
CA LEU A 44 -1.99 5.45 0.49
C LEU A 44 -1.39 6.73 1.05
N TYR A 45 -0.20 6.66 1.66
CA TYR A 45 0.44 7.83 2.26
C TYR A 45 0.88 8.85 1.20
N ARG A 46 1.37 8.39 0.04
CA ARG A 46 1.70 9.28 -1.09
C ARG A 46 0.46 9.98 -1.62
N LEU A 47 -0.65 9.27 -1.75
CA LEU A 47 -1.93 9.83 -2.16
C LEU A 47 -2.42 10.86 -1.14
N ALA A 48 -2.33 10.55 0.15
CA ALA A 48 -2.70 11.46 1.23
C ALA A 48 -1.87 12.76 1.18
N ALA A 49 -0.56 12.64 0.97
CA ALA A 49 0.34 13.78 0.75
C ALA A 49 -0.06 14.62 -0.48
N LEU A 50 -0.33 13.97 -1.62
CA LEU A 50 -0.72 14.65 -2.86
C LEU A 50 -2.03 15.46 -2.69
N HIS A 51 -2.96 14.96 -1.88
CA HIS A 51 -4.28 15.55 -1.68
C HIS A 51 -4.43 16.32 -0.35
N ASN A 52 -3.32 16.55 0.38
CA ASN A 52 -3.31 17.23 1.69
C ASN A 52 -4.31 16.63 2.70
N VAL A 53 -4.45 15.31 2.72
CA VAL A 53 -5.26 14.58 3.70
C VAL A 53 -4.36 14.14 4.84
N PRO A 54 -4.51 14.68 6.06
CA PRO A 54 -3.74 14.23 7.20
C PRO A 54 -4.26 12.89 7.73
N GLY A 55 -3.36 12.06 8.24
CA GLY A 55 -3.72 10.93 9.09
C GLY A 55 -3.85 11.35 10.56
N PRO A 56 -4.54 10.56 11.40
CA PRO A 56 -4.68 10.87 12.82
C PRO A 56 -3.32 10.87 13.53
N HIS A 57 -3.00 11.94 14.26
CA HIS A 57 -1.78 12.02 15.05
C HIS A 57 -1.75 10.99 16.18
N GLY A 58 -0.55 10.60 16.61
CA GLY A 58 -0.38 9.54 17.62
C GLY A 58 -0.60 8.13 17.08
N THR A 59 -0.74 7.97 15.75
CA THR A 59 -0.86 6.67 15.07
C THR A 59 0.27 6.44 14.08
N ILE A 60 0.48 5.17 13.70
CA ILE A 60 1.52 4.79 12.73
C ILE A 60 1.19 5.41 11.36
N GLU A 61 -0.09 5.47 11.01
CA GLU A 61 -0.63 6.08 9.80
C GLU A 61 -0.37 7.59 9.79
N GLY A 62 -0.58 8.27 10.92
CA GLY A 62 -0.24 9.69 11.09
C GLY A 62 1.26 9.96 10.93
N PHE A 63 2.13 9.10 11.46
CA PHE A 63 3.58 9.18 11.19
C PHE A 63 3.88 8.93 9.71
N GLY A 64 3.22 7.96 9.09
CA GLY A 64 3.34 7.68 7.65
C GLY A 64 3.02 8.88 6.77
N CYS A 65 1.99 9.66 7.15
CA CYS A 65 1.62 10.89 6.45
C CYS A 65 2.72 11.96 6.55
N HIS A 66 3.26 12.24 7.75
CA HIS A 66 4.41 13.15 7.94
C HIS A 66 5.59 12.76 7.06
N ARG A 67 5.94 11.47 7.06
CA ARG A 67 7.03 10.95 6.24
C ARG A 67 6.77 11.13 4.74
N ALA A 68 5.53 10.95 4.28
CA ALA A 68 5.17 11.08 2.88
C ALA A 68 5.26 12.52 2.35
N VAL A 69 4.98 13.52 3.20
CA VAL A 69 5.17 14.94 2.87
C VAL A 69 6.60 15.45 3.16
N ASN A 70 7.49 14.59 3.68
CA ASN A 70 8.84 14.94 4.15
C ASN A 70 8.86 16.02 5.25
N GLU A 71 7.86 16.01 6.12
CA GLU A 71 7.80 16.90 7.28
C GLU A 71 8.33 16.22 8.54
N PRO A 72 8.95 16.97 9.46
CA PRO A 72 9.33 16.43 10.76
C PRO A 72 8.08 15.99 11.52
N PRO A 73 8.07 14.79 12.13
CA PRO A 73 6.92 14.32 12.87
C PRO A 73 6.66 15.20 14.09
N CYS A 74 5.38 15.47 14.37
CA CYS A 74 4.98 16.13 15.61
C CYS A 74 5.28 15.25 16.85
N GLU A 75 5.23 15.82 18.06
CA GLU A 75 5.54 15.14 19.32
C GLU A 75 4.80 13.81 19.52
N GLN A 76 3.55 13.74 19.05
CA GLN A 76 2.73 12.53 19.16
C GLN A 76 3.15 11.44 18.15
N CYS A 77 3.67 11.84 16.98
CA CYS A 77 4.05 10.91 15.93
C CYS A 77 5.52 10.47 16.04
N ALA A 78 6.42 11.30 16.58
CA ALA A 78 7.85 11.01 16.65
C ALA A 78 8.20 9.65 17.30
N PRO A 79 7.53 9.21 18.39
CA PRO A 79 7.81 7.91 19.01
C PRO A 79 7.45 6.69 18.13
N LEU A 80 6.73 6.89 17.03
CA LEU A 80 6.17 5.81 16.20
C LEU A 80 7.07 5.42 15.03
N GLU A 81 8.16 6.15 14.79
CA GLU A 81 9.11 5.87 13.71
C GLU A 81 9.60 4.42 13.70
N ALA A 82 10.12 3.95 14.84
CA ALA A 82 10.62 2.58 14.96
C ALA A 82 9.54 1.52 14.67
N ARG A 83 8.28 1.79 15.05
CA ARG A 83 7.13 0.90 14.80
C ARG A 83 6.75 0.92 13.33
N PHE A 84 6.71 2.10 12.71
CA PHE A 84 6.46 2.27 11.29
C PHE A 84 7.48 1.50 10.45
N GLU A 85 8.77 1.65 10.75
CA GLU A 85 9.82 0.93 10.04
C GLU A 85 9.76 -0.58 10.28
N ALA A 86 9.45 -1.02 11.50
CA ALA A 86 9.32 -2.44 11.80
C ALA A 86 8.19 -3.08 10.98
N GLN A 87 7.06 -2.38 10.80
CA GLN A 87 5.98 -2.83 9.92
C GLN A 87 6.40 -2.87 8.45
N ALA A 88 7.09 -1.84 7.96
CA ALA A 88 7.61 -1.83 6.58
C ALA A 88 8.54 -3.01 6.32
N ARG A 89 9.47 -3.29 7.26
CA ARG A 89 10.36 -4.46 7.20
C ARG A 89 9.58 -5.77 7.24
N ALA A 90 8.53 -5.88 8.06
CA ALA A 90 7.70 -7.07 8.12
C ALA A 90 6.99 -7.35 6.78
N ARG A 91 6.39 -6.31 6.17
CA ARG A 91 5.74 -6.40 4.85
C ARG A 91 6.73 -6.83 3.77
N GLN A 92 7.94 -6.27 3.78
CA GLN A 92 8.99 -6.65 2.83
C GLN A 92 9.37 -8.14 2.96
N ARG A 93 9.53 -8.65 4.19
CA ARG A 93 9.83 -10.08 4.42
C ARG A 93 8.74 -11.01 3.89
N ILE A 94 7.47 -10.64 4.05
CA ILE A 94 6.34 -11.41 3.51
C ILE A 94 6.39 -11.41 1.98
N ALA A 95 6.59 -10.26 1.36
CA ALA A 95 6.70 -10.16 -0.10
C ALA A 95 7.89 -10.98 -0.65
N ASP A 96 9.03 -10.98 0.04
CA ASP A 96 10.19 -11.81 -0.30
C ASP A 96 9.91 -13.32 -0.18
N ALA A 97 9.21 -13.72 0.89
CA ALA A 97 8.80 -15.11 1.08
C ALA A 97 7.84 -15.56 -0.04
N GLU A 98 6.84 -14.75 -0.38
CA GLU A 98 5.91 -15.04 -1.48
C GLU A 98 6.61 -15.17 -2.83
N ARG A 99 7.55 -14.26 -3.14
CA ARG A 99 8.37 -14.35 -4.36
C ARG A 99 9.17 -15.65 -4.40
N THR A 100 9.75 -16.04 -3.27
CA THR A 100 10.54 -17.27 -3.15
C THR A 100 9.67 -18.51 -3.39
N LEU A 101 8.48 -18.57 -2.77
CA LEU A 101 7.52 -19.65 -2.97
C LEU A 101 7.06 -19.75 -4.44
N ARG A 102 6.76 -18.62 -5.09
CA ARG A 102 6.37 -18.60 -6.51
C ARG A 102 7.48 -19.15 -7.42
N LYS A 103 8.74 -18.78 -7.18
CA LYS A 103 9.89 -19.31 -7.94
C LYS A 103 10.05 -20.82 -7.78
N GLN A 104 9.86 -21.34 -6.56
CA GLN A 104 9.94 -22.78 -6.29
C GLN A 104 8.84 -23.57 -7.03
N HIS A 105 7.61 -23.05 -7.07
CA HIS A 105 6.50 -23.69 -7.77
C HIS A 105 6.62 -23.60 -9.31
N GLY A 106 7.13 -22.48 -9.85
CA GLY A 106 7.38 -22.31 -11.28
C GLY A 106 8.51 -23.20 -11.80
N GLY A 107 9.60 -23.37 -11.05
CA GLY A 107 10.72 -24.23 -11.42
C GLY A 107 10.40 -25.73 -11.43
N ARG A 108 9.39 -26.16 -10.65
CA ARG A 108 9.00 -27.57 -10.56
C ARG A 108 8.18 -28.07 -11.76
N ARG A 109 7.52 -27.17 -12.51
CA ARG A 109 6.75 -27.53 -13.73
C ARG A 109 7.59 -27.59 -15.01
N GLY A 110 8.79 -26.99 -15.03
CA GLY A 110 9.66 -26.95 -16.21
C GLY A 110 10.57 -28.17 -16.41
N ARG A 111 10.59 -29.12 -15.47
CA ARG A 111 11.49 -30.30 -15.52
C ARG A 111 10.73 -31.62 -15.68
N ARG A 112 9.78 -31.66 -16.62
CA ARG A 112 9.18 -32.90 -17.13
C ARG A 112 9.26 -32.91 -18.65
N SER A 113 10.47 -32.89 -19.19
CA SER A 113 10.75 -33.25 -20.58
C SER A 113 11.22 -34.70 -20.63
N THR A 114 10.34 -35.53 -21.19
CA THR A 114 10.63 -36.70 -22.05
C THR A 114 11.80 -37.59 -21.65
N LEU A 115 11.51 -38.63 -20.86
CA LEU A 115 12.27 -39.88 -20.89
C LEU A 115 11.37 -40.96 -21.51
N THR A 116 11.23 -40.91 -22.84
CA THR A 116 10.84 -42.06 -23.66
C THR A 116 12.14 -42.80 -23.98
N HIS A 117 12.38 -43.91 -23.30
CA HIS A 117 13.37 -44.89 -23.72
C HIS A 117 12.68 -46.00 -24.50
N ALA A 118 13.36 -46.37 -25.59
CA ALA A 118 13.02 -47.36 -26.61
C ALA A 118 12.84 -48.78 -26.05
#